data_AF-A0A923C882-F1
#
_entry.id   AF-A0A923C882-F1
#
_cell.length_a   1.000
_cell.length_b   1.000
_cell.length_c   1.000
_cell.angle_alpha   90.00
_cell.angle_beta   90.00
_cell.angle_gamma   90.00
#
_symmetry.space_group_name_H-M   'P 1'
#
loop_
_entity.id
_entity.type
_entity.pdbx_description
1 polymer ?
#
loop_
_entity_poly.entity_id
_entity_poly.type
_entity_poly.pdbx_seq_one_letter_code
_entity_poly.pdbx_strand_id
1 'polypeptide(L)'
;MKNAILGLVLATLAFTASAQTLWGGAPIGASPAEVKTLMPEAQETSTERRASDKGLLLEIPRYELAGENFAVSFMFASDRLQSVVLETQPTSEAKARALTRELGDSLRKRYGLDVSTRSRRFTVREGIVDREWLYRRISVRLQHLNDHSVRLTYSSEAPSPTPSPSRGL
;
A
#
# COMPACT_ATOMS: atom_id res chain seq x y z
N MET A 1 -6.67 -58.68 19.67
CA MET A 1 -7.43 -57.86 18.71
C MET A 1 -7.05 -56.41 19.01
N LYS A 2 -5.96 -55.79 18.50
CA LYS A 2 -5.57 -55.47 17.11
C LYS A 2 -6.75 -54.96 16.29
N ASN A 3 -6.89 -53.63 16.26
CA ASN A 3 -7.02 -52.74 15.08
C ASN A 3 -7.72 -51.44 15.56
N ALA A 4 -6.98 -50.33 15.56
CA ALA A 4 -7.11 -49.26 14.56
C ALA A 4 -8.45 -48.51 14.74
N ILE A 5 -8.49 -47.21 15.03
CA ILE A 5 -8.06 -46.14 14.13
C ILE A 5 -7.69 -44.93 14.99
N LEU A 6 -6.39 -44.66 15.05
CA LEU A 6 -5.81 -43.40 15.47
C LEU A 6 -5.55 -42.61 14.18
N GLY A 7 -6.04 -41.39 14.09
CA GLY A 7 -5.63 -40.45 13.05
C GLY A 7 -6.61 -40.27 11.90
N LEU A 8 -7.26 -39.11 11.87
CA LEU A 8 -6.98 -38.06 10.87
C LEU A 8 -7.84 -36.82 11.19
N VAL A 9 -7.53 -36.15 12.31
CA VAL A 9 -7.95 -34.76 12.53
C VAL A 9 -6.90 -33.91 11.83
N LEU A 10 -6.97 -33.72 10.51
CA LEU A 10 -6.04 -32.82 9.81
C LEU A 10 -6.52 -32.47 8.39
N ALA A 11 -7.58 -31.66 8.26
CA ALA A 11 -7.83 -30.89 7.04
C ALA A 11 -8.95 -29.87 7.29
N THR A 12 -8.62 -28.70 7.82
CA THR A 12 -9.34 -27.41 7.64
C THR A 12 -8.64 -26.31 8.45
N LEU A 13 -7.33 -26.20 8.27
CA LEU A 13 -6.56 -25.00 8.62
C LEU A 13 -6.05 -24.42 7.30
N ALA A 14 -6.23 -23.11 7.12
CA ALA A 14 -5.79 -22.25 6.02
C ALA A 14 -6.85 -21.84 4.98
N PHE A 15 -8.02 -21.36 5.44
CA PHE A 15 -8.73 -20.26 4.76
C PHE A 15 -8.67 -18.99 5.64
N THR A 16 -7.46 -18.61 6.06
CA THR A 16 -7.19 -17.19 6.41
C THR A 16 -6.95 -16.45 5.10
N ALA A 17 -7.98 -16.42 4.26
CA ALA A 17 -7.97 -15.77 2.97
C ALA A 17 -7.99 -14.25 3.17
N SER A 18 -6.80 -13.66 3.00
CA SER A 18 -6.60 -12.43 2.24
C SER A 18 -7.46 -11.20 2.58
N ALA A 19 -7.60 -10.90 3.87
CA ALA A 19 -7.95 -9.55 4.35
C ALA A 19 -7.03 -9.05 5.48
N GLN A 20 -6.23 -9.96 6.05
CA GLN A 20 -5.16 -9.68 6.99
C GLN A 20 -3.89 -9.47 6.19
N THR A 21 -3.70 -8.35 5.53
CA THR A 21 -3.21 -7.20 6.25
C THR A 21 -3.17 -6.11 5.20
N LEU A 22 -3.98 -5.06 5.37
CA LEU A 22 -3.89 -3.80 4.62
C LEU A 22 -2.56 -3.06 4.92
N TRP A 23 -1.43 -3.77 4.80
CA TRP A 23 -0.02 -3.44 5.03
C TRP A 23 0.39 -3.03 6.46
N GLY A 24 -0.28 -3.64 7.43
CA GLY A 24 0.02 -3.65 8.87
C GLY A 24 1.40 -4.15 9.25
N GLY A 25 2.35 -3.24 9.15
CA GLY A 25 3.75 -3.54 9.34
C GLY A 25 4.54 -3.43 8.03
N ALA A 26 4.07 -2.59 7.08
CA ALA A 26 4.92 -2.07 6.00
C ALA A 26 6.30 -1.83 6.63
N PRO A 27 7.35 -2.53 6.16
CA PRO A 27 8.61 -2.59 6.88
C PRO A 27 9.39 -1.30 6.58
N ILE A 28 8.76 -0.17 6.90
CA ILE A 28 9.30 1.17 6.76
C ILE A 28 10.57 1.20 7.63
N GLY A 29 11.69 1.59 7.02
CA GLY A 29 13.02 1.48 7.62
C GLY A 29 13.73 0.14 7.37
N ALA A 30 13.12 -0.85 6.72
CA ALA A 30 13.80 -2.07 6.34
C ALA A 30 14.68 -1.88 5.11
N SER A 31 15.75 -2.65 5.06
CA SER A 31 16.62 -2.78 3.90
C SER A 31 15.93 -3.58 2.78
N PRO A 32 16.41 -3.47 1.52
CA PRO A 32 15.89 -4.28 0.43
C PRO A 32 15.96 -5.79 0.69
N ALA A 33 17.00 -6.27 1.38
CA ALA A 33 17.17 -7.69 1.72
C ALA A 33 16.11 -8.17 2.73
N GLU A 34 15.80 -7.36 3.73
CA GLU A 34 14.72 -7.65 4.70
C GLU A 34 13.36 -7.64 4.01
N VAL A 35 13.11 -6.69 3.09
CA VAL A 35 11.88 -6.67 2.29
C VAL A 35 11.74 -7.95 1.46
N LYS A 36 12.80 -8.41 0.78
CA LYS A 36 12.77 -9.67 0.02
C LYS A 36 12.55 -10.91 0.91
N THR A 37 13.00 -10.87 2.16
CA THR A 37 12.78 -11.96 3.11
C THR A 37 11.33 -12.00 3.60
N LEU A 38 10.72 -10.84 3.82
CA LEU A 38 9.32 -10.72 4.23
C LEU A 38 8.35 -10.93 3.07
N MET A 39 8.76 -10.56 1.85
CA MET A 39 7.95 -10.57 0.64
C MET A 39 8.77 -11.21 -0.49
N PRO A 40 8.83 -12.55 -0.53
CA PRO A 40 9.61 -13.28 -1.53
C PRO A 40 9.12 -13.05 -2.97
N GLU A 41 7.89 -12.58 -3.15
CA GLU A 41 7.33 -12.14 -4.43
C GLU A 41 7.90 -10.80 -4.94
N ALA A 42 8.61 -10.05 -4.09
CA ALA A 42 9.22 -8.78 -4.47
C ALA A 42 10.46 -9.03 -5.35
N GLN A 43 10.38 -8.56 -6.59
CA GLN A 43 11.46 -8.65 -7.57
C GLN A 43 12.20 -7.32 -7.68
N GLU A 44 13.40 -7.35 -8.26
CA GLU A 44 14.12 -6.13 -8.58
C GLU A 44 13.43 -5.39 -9.73
N THR A 45 13.31 -4.08 -9.57
CA THR A 45 12.86 -3.19 -10.62
C THR A 45 13.88 -3.14 -11.77
N SER A 46 13.40 -3.00 -13.01
CA SER A 46 14.25 -2.85 -14.18
C SER A 46 15.18 -1.63 -14.09
N THR A 47 16.35 -1.72 -14.74
CA THR A 47 17.33 -0.62 -14.77
C THR A 47 16.75 0.69 -15.31
N GLU A 48 15.85 0.61 -16.28
CA GLU A 48 15.12 1.75 -16.87
C GLU A 48 14.20 2.45 -15.86
N ARG A 49 13.44 1.68 -15.09
CA ARG A 49 12.57 2.22 -14.03
C ARG A 49 13.38 2.79 -12.88
N ARG A 50 14.48 2.13 -12.48
CA ARG A 50 15.39 2.64 -11.45
C ARG A 50 16.10 3.93 -11.88
N ALA A 51 16.37 4.09 -13.17
CA ALA A 51 16.90 5.33 -13.73
C ALA A 51 15.85 6.47 -13.72
N SER A 52 14.58 6.13 -13.89
CA SER A 52 13.45 7.08 -13.89
C SER A 52 13.05 7.51 -12.47
N ASP A 53 13.07 6.58 -11.51
CA ASP A 53 12.73 6.84 -10.10
C ASP A 53 13.89 6.42 -9.19
N LYS A 54 14.67 7.44 -8.78
CA LYS A 54 15.83 7.29 -7.88
C LYS A 54 15.36 6.92 -6.48
N GLY A 55 15.09 5.63 -6.29
CA GLY A 55 14.62 5.06 -5.02
C GLY A 55 13.81 3.80 -5.23
N LEU A 56 13.26 3.59 -6.43
CA LEU A 56 12.54 2.36 -6.76
C LEU A 56 13.53 1.20 -6.96
N LEU A 57 13.64 0.34 -5.94
CA LEU A 57 14.54 -0.81 -5.97
C LEU A 57 13.81 -2.13 -6.18
N LEU A 58 12.61 -2.27 -5.59
CA LEU A 58 11.81 -3.48 -5.63
C LEU A 58 10.39 -3.18 -6.09
N GLU A 59 9.76 -4.18 -6.69
CA GLU A 59 8.36 -4.14 -7.11
C GLU A 59 7.69 -5.52 -7.01
N ILE A 60 6.38 -5.52 -6.89
CA ILE A 60 5.54 -6.70 -7.14
C ILE A 60 4.56 -6.30 -8.25
N PRO A 61 4.74 -6.79 -9.49
CA PRO A 61 3.92 -6.35 -10.61
C PRO A 61 2.43 -6.65 -10.46
N ARG A 62 2.10 -7.68 -9.67
CA ARG A 62 0.74 -8.17 -9.48
C ARG A 62 0.54 -8.65 -8.05
N TYR A 63 -0.15 -7.84 -7.27
CA TYR A 63 -0.59 -8.14 -5.91
C TYR A 63 -2.11 -8.02 -5.83
N GLU A 64 -2.79 -9.10 -5.46
CA GLU A 64 -4.24 -9.10 -5.36
C GLU A 64 -4.70 -8.46 -4.04
N LEU A 65 -5.48 -7.39 -4.12
CA LEU A 65 -6.07 -6.70 -2.98
C LEU A 65 -7.49 -6.26 -3.33
N ALA A 66 -8.46 -6.59 -2.47
CA ALA A 66 -9.88 -6.26 -2.68
C ALA A 66 -10.40 -6.68 -4.08
N GLY A 67 -9.96 -7.84 -4.57
CA GLY A 67 -10.36 -8.40 -5.86
C GLY A 67 -9.75 -7.72 -7.10
N GLU A 68 -8.83 -6.76 -6.92
CA GLU A 68 -8.13 -6.07 -8.00
C GLU A 68 -6.63 -6.31 -7.92
N ASN A 69 -5.96 -6.24 -9.08
CA ASN A 69 -4.51 -6.45 -9.17
C ASN A 69 -3.79 -5.10 -9.05
N PHE A 70 -2.99 -4.94 -8.02
CA PHE A 70 -2.15 -3.78 -7.79
C PHE A 70 -0.70 -4.08 -8.20
N ALA A 71 -0.07 -3.11 -8.86
CA ALA A 71 1.38 -3.05 -8.91
C ALA A 71 1.87 -2.40 -7.61
N VAL A 72 2.81 -3.05 -6.95
CA VAL A 72 3.44 -2.57 -5.73
C VAL A 72 4.84 -2.07 -6.05
N SER A 73 5.18 -0.87 -5.57
CA SER A 73 6.47 -0.24 -5.75
C SER A 73 7.06 0.10 -4.39
N PHE A 74 8.27 -0.37 -4.11
CA PHE A 74 9.00 -0.11 -2.87
C PHE A 74 10.08 0.95 -3.11
N MET A 75 9.92 2.11 -2.48
CA MET A 75 10.83 3.23 -2.60
C MET A 75 11.77 3.29 -1.39
N PHE A 76 13.06 3.34 -1.66
CA PHE A 76 14.13 3.34 -0.68
C PHE A 76 14.90 4.66 -0.74
N ALA A 77 15.26 5.17 0.43
CA ALA A 77 16.24 6.24 0.57
C ALA A 77 17.27 5.84 1.63
N SER A 78 18.55 6.07 1.36
CA SER A 78 19.65 5.65 2.25
C SER A 78 19.58 4.17 2.64
N ASP A 79 19.22 3.31 1.67
CA ASP A 79 19.05 1.84 1.85
C ASP A 79 17.94 1.44 2.86
N ARG A 80 17.00 2.34 3.09
CA ARG A 80 15.87 2.15 4.02
C ARG A 80 14.56 2.43 3.30
N LEU A 81 13.59 1.53 3.44
CA LEU A 81 12.28 1.67 2.85
C LEU A 81 11.59 2.92 3.42
N GLN A 82 11.28 3.89 2.57
CA GLN A 82 10.60 5.13 2.97
C GLN A 82 9.13 5.11 2.61
N SER A 83 8.80 4.55 1.46
CA SER A 83 7.42 4.47 1.03
C SER A 83 7.16 3.22 0.22
N VAL A 84 5.90 2.81 0.24
CA VAL A 84 5.39 1.73 -0.56
C VAL A 84 4.11 2.21 -1.22
N VAL A 85 4.05 2.08 -2.55
CA VAL A 85 2.95 2.56 -3.38
C VAL A 85 2.27 1.35 -4.00
N LEU A 86 0.96 1.24 -3.83
CA LEU A 86 0.12 0.37 -4.62
C LEU A 86 -0.60 1.21 -5.64
N GLU A 87 -0.60 0.76 -6.88
CA GLU A 87 -1.38 1.38 -7.94
C GLU A 87 -2.12 0.32 -8.74
N THR A 88 -3.38 0.59 -9.03
CA THR A 88 -4.17 -0.21 -9.97
C THR A 88 -5.01 0.71 -10.83
N GLN A 89 -5.35 0.24 -12.02
CA GLN A 89 -6.25 0.94 -12.92
C GLN A 89 -7.41 0.00 -13.26
N PRO A 90 -8.51 0.05 -12.48
CA PRO A 90 -9.69 -0.76 -12.73
C PRO A 90 -10.28 -0.46 -14.09
N THR A 91 -10.94 -1.46 -14.69
CA THR A 91 -11.48 -1.39 -16.05
C THR A 91 -12.60 -0.35 -16.24
N SER A 92 -13.13 0.22 -15.16
CA SER A 92 -14.15 1.26 -15.21
C SER A 92 -14.12 2.17 -13.99
N GLU A 93 -14.54 3.41 -14.18
CA GLU A 93 -14.79 4.39 -13.11
C GLU A 93 -15.70 3.84 -11.99
N ALA A 94 -16.73 3.06 -12.35
CA ALA A 94 -17.64 2.49 -11.36
C ALA A 94 -16.91 1.51 -10.43
N LYS A 95 -16.02 0.69 -10.98
CA LYS A 95 -15.16 -0.20 -10.20
C LYS A 95 -14.15 0.57 -9.37
N ALA A 96 -13.49 1.58 -9.94
CA ALA A 96 -12.54 2.41 -9.21
C ALA A 96 -13.18 3.12 -8.01
N ARG A 97 -14.41 3.62 -8.16
CA ARG A 97 -15.19 4.20 -7.05
C ARG A 97 -15.62 3.17 -6.01
N ALA A 98 -15.99 1.95 -6.42
CA ALA A 98 -16.33 0.87 -5.49
C ALA A 98 -15.10 0.45 -4.68
N LEU A 99 -13.97 0.22 -5.35
CA LEU A 99 -12.68 -0.14 -4.77
C LEU A 99 -12.19 0.94 -3.79
N THR A 100 -12.21 2.21 -4.20
CA THR A 100 -11.82 3.33 -3.34
C THR A 100 -12.67 3.39 -2.07
N ARG A 101 -13.97 3.09 -2.18
CA ARG A 101 -14.88 3.08 -1.02
C ARG A 101 -14.55 1.93 -0.08
N GLU A 102 -14.37 0.73 -0.62
CA GLU A 102 -14.01 -0.47 0.14
C GLU A 102 -12.66 -0.33 0.85
N LEU A 103 -11.64 0.16 0.15
CA LEU A 103 -10.34 0.47 0.73
C LEU A 103 -10.45 1.56 1.79
N GLY A 104 -11.21 2.62 1.54
CA GLY A 104 -11.46 3.68 2.50
C GLY A 104 -12.13 3.20 3.78
N ASP A 105 -13.11 2.30 3.70
CA ASP A 105 -13.78 1.70 4.85
C ASP A 105 -12.83 0.78 5.63
N SER A 106 -11.98 0.02 4.92
CA SER A 106 -10.96 -0.83 5.52
C SER A 106 -9.87 -0.03 6.24
N LEU A 107 -9.39 1.06 5.62
CA LEU A 107 -8.44 2.00 6.21
C LEU A 107 -9.02 2.68 7.44
N ARG A 108 -10.30 3.09 7.37
CA ARG A 108 -11.00 3.70 8.50
C ARG A 108 -11.14 2.74 9.68
N LYS A 109 -11.50 1.48 9.43
CA LYS A 109 -11.55 0.44 10.48
C LYS A 109 -10.20 0.22 11.13
N ARG A 110 -9.10 0.38 10.38
CA ARG A 110 -7.74 0.11 10.85
C ARG A 110 -7.08 1.30 11.56
N TYR A 111 -7.15 2.48 10.97
CA TYR A 111 -6.40 3.67 11.39
C TYR A 111 -7.28 4.72 12.06
N GLY A 112 -8.60 4.52 12.09
CA GLY A 112 -9.56 5.47 12.63
C GLY A 112 -10.01 6.49 11.58
N LEU A 113 -10.41 7.68 12.03
CA LEU A 113 -10.86 8.73 11.12
C LEU A 113 -9.69 9.29 10.30
N ASP A 114 -9.94 9.64 9.04
CA ASP A 114 -8.97 10.35 8.23
C ASP A 114 -8.68 11.74 8.84
N VAL A 115 -7.42 12.17 8.75
CA VAL A 115 -6.95 13.49 9.22
C VAL A 115 -7.15 14.59 8.19
N SER A 116 -7.50 14.21 6.95
CA SER A 116 -7.73 15.12 5.84
C SER A 116 -8.81 16.15 6.20
N THR A 117 -8.43 17.42 6.27
CA THR A 117 -9.35 18.55 6.44
C THR A 117 -10.08 18.92 5.15
N ARG A 118 -9.65 18.40 3.99
CA ARG A 118 -10.32 18.61 2.70
C ARG A 118 -11.63 17.84 2.57
N SER A 119 -11.80 16.73 3.30
CA SER A 119 -13.03 15.92 3.27
C SER A 119 -14.22 16.56 4.00
N ARG A 120 -14.02 17.61 4.82
CA ARG A 120 -15.13 18.32 5.49
C ARG A 120 -15.87 19.33 4.60
N ARG A 121 -15.35 19.70 3.44
CA ARG A 121 -15.99 20.68 2.52
C ARG A 121 -16.24 20.18 1.10
N PHE A 122 -15.69 19.04 0.69
CA PHE A 122 -15.92 18.54 -0.66
C PHE A 122 -17.02 17.48 -0.68
N THR A 123 -18.20 17.93 -1.11
CA THR A 123 -19.22 17.11 -1.76
C THR A 123 -18.56 16.07 -2.66
N VAL A 124 -19.11 14.86 -2.63
CA VAL A 124 -18.87 13.68 -3.47
C VAL A 124 -19.09 13.94 -4.99
N ARG A 125 -18.98 15.19 -5.45
CA ARG A 125 -19.39 15.65 -6.78
C ARG A 125 -18.32 15.65 -7.87
N GLU A 126 -17.03 15.42 -7.57
CA GLU A 126 -15.98 15.63 -8.60
C GLU A 126 -14.87 14.59 -8.64
N GLY A 127 -15.19 13.29 -8.45
CA GLY A 127 -14.31 12.19 -8.87
C GLY A 127 -12.96 12.03 -8.13
N ILE A 128 -12.45 13.06 -7.46
CA ILE A 128 -11.15 13.08 -6.80
C ILE A 128 -11.35 12.73 -5.33
N VAL A 129 -10.99 11.51 -4.96
CA VAL A 129 -10.91 11.10 -3.56
C VAL A 129 -9.47 11.23 -3.14
N ASP A 130 -9.19 12.01 -2.10
CA ASP A 130 -7.87 12.08 -1.47
C ASP A 130 -8.06 12.03 0.05
N ARG A 131 -7.80 10.85 0.63
CA ARG A 131 -7.97 10.58 2.05
C ARG A 131 -6.63 10.22 2.65
N GLU A 132 -6.36 10.75 3.83
CA GLU A 132 -5.09 10.55 4.51
C GLU A 132 -5.34 10.18 5.97
N TRP A 133 -4.59 9.19 6.44
CA TRP A 133 -4.56 8.76 7.83
C TRP A 133 -3.13 8.89 8.36
N LEU A 134 -3.00 9.40 9.58
CA LEU A 134 -1.74 9.39 10.31
C LEU A 134 -1.84 8.34 11.41
N TYR A 135 -0.89 7.43 11.43
CA TYR A 135 -0.82 6.39 12.44
C TYR A 135 0.62 6.23 12.92
N ARG A 136 0.88 6.57 14.18
CA ARG A 136 2.23 6.57 14.76
C ARG A 136 3.21 7.47 14.00
N ARG A 137 4.05 6.89 13.12
CA ARG A 137 5.05 7.58 12.28
C ARG A 137 4.89 7.22 10.80
N ILE A 138 3.69 6.80 10.42
CA ILE A 138 3.35 6.51 9.04
C ILE A 138 2.18 7.38 8.60
N SER A 139 2.29 7.89 7.37
CA SER A 139 1.15 8.45 6.65
C SER A 139 0.63 7.41 5.67
N VAL A 140 -0.69 7.29 5.59
CA VAL A 140 -1.37 6.41 4.65
C VAL A 140 -2.30 7.27 3.81
N ARG A 141 -2.09 7.31 2.50
CA ARG A 141 -2.89 8.13 1.58
C ARG A 141 -3.58 7.25 0.55
N LEU A 142 -4.89 7.41 0.41
CA LEU A 142 -5.71 6.78 -0.62
C LEU A 142 -6.18 7.84 -1.61
N GLN A 143 -5.84 7.66 -2.88
CA GLN A 143 -6.17 8.57 -3.95
C GLN A 143 -6.97 7.85 -5.05
N HIS A 144 -7.99 8.54 -5.57
CA HIS A 144 -8.67 8.20 -6.80
C HIS A 144 -8.37 9.29 -7.83
N LEU A 145 -7.73 8.90 -8.94
CA LEU A 145 -7.21 9.79 -9.97
C LEU A 145 -8.13 9.80 -11.20
N ASN A 146 -7.98 10.82 -12.05
CA ASN A 146 -8.89 11.11 -13.17
C ASN A 146 -8.97 9.98 -14.23
N ASP A 147 -7.98 9.08 -14.29
CA ASP A 147 -7.92 7.94 -15.22
C ASP A 147 -8.41 6.62 -14.60
N HIS A 148 -9.32 6.72 -13.62
CA HIS A 148 -9.81 5.60 -12.80
C HIS A 148 -8.72 4.94 -11.95
N SER A 149 -7.48 5.44 -11.97
CA SER A 149 -6.38 4.87 -11.18
C SER A 149 -6.68 5.06 -9.68
N VAL A 150 -6.49 3.98 -8.93
CA VAL A 150 -6.58 3.98 -7.48
C VAL A 150 -5.18 3.76 -6.93
N ARG A 151 -4.70 4.74 -6.17
CA ARG A 151 -3.36 4.72 -5.58
C ARG A 151 -3.45 4.71 -4.07
N LEU A 152 -2.70 3.81 -3.45
CA LEU A 152 -2.57 3.71 -2.01
C LEU A 152 -1.09 3.82 -1.64
N THR A 153 -0.74 4.81 -0.84
CA THR A 153 0.64 5.10 -0.45
C THR A 153 0.78 4.96 1.06
N TYR A 154 1.78 4.19 1.48
CA TYR A 154 2.25 4.12 2.85
C TYR A 154 3.63 4.76 2.90
N SER A 155 3.86 5.74 3.75
CA SER A 155 5.17 6.36 3.89
C SER A 155 5.53 6.60 5.35
N SER A 156 6.82 6.59 5.66
CA SER A 156 7.32 7.21 6.89
C SER A 156 6.96 8.69 6.90
N GLU A 157 6.50 9.15 8.05
CA GLU A 157 6.52 10.56 8.40
C GLU A 157 7.97 10.91 8.78
N ALA A 158 8.85 10.96 7.78
CA ALA A 158 10.18 11.56 7.93
C ALA A 158 10.12 12.95 7.30
N PRO A 159 10.76 13.96 7.93
CA PRO A 159 10.58 15.36 7.55
C PRO A 159 10.99 15.53 6.10
N SER A 160 10.11 16.11 5.29
CA SER A 160 10.54 16.75 4.05
C SER A 160 11.70 17.66 4.44
N PRO A 161 12.90 17.56 3.82
CA PRO A 161 13.87 18.62 3.99
C PRO A 161 13.16 19.89 3.56
N THR A 162 12.87 20.76 4.54
CA THR A 162 12.39 22.12 4.31
C THR A 162 13.21 22.67 3.15
N PRO A 163 12.61 23.17 2.05
CA PRO A 163 13.40 23.85 1.05
C PRO A 163 14.19 24.92 1.80
N SER A 164 15.51 24.75 1.84
CA SER A 164 16.41 25.77 2.41
C SER A 164 16.03 27.07 1.73
N PRO A 165 15.75 28.16 2.48
CA PRO A 165 15.59 29.45 1.85
C PRO A 165 16.90 29.71 1.10
N SER A 166 16.79 29.76 -0.23
CA SER A 166 17.85 30.14 -1.15
C SER A 166 18.45 31.45 -0.65
N ARG A 167 19.60 31.35 0.01
CA ARG A 167 20.44 32.48 0.35
C ARG A 167 21.23 32.81 -0.91
N GLY A 168 20.66 33.65 -1.76
CA GLY A 168 21.35 34.38 -2.83
C GLY A 168 21.00 35.85 -2.60
N LEU A 169 21.93 36.60 -2.01
CA LEU A 169 22.94 37.45 -2.67
C LEU A 169 22.34 38.82 -3.01
#